data_AF-A0A7S0DNR3-F1
#
_entry.id   AF-A0A7S0DNR3-F1
#
_cell.length_a   1.000
_cell.length_b   1.000
_cell.length_c   1.000
_cell.angle_alpha   90.00
_cell.angle_beta   90.00
_cell.angle_gamma   90.00
#
_symmetry.space_group_name_H-M   'P 1'
#
loop_
_entity.id
_entity.type
_entity.pdbx_description
1 polymer ?
#
loop_
_entity_poly.entity_id
_entity_poly.type
_entity_poly.pdbx_seq_one_letter_code
_entity_poly.pdbx_strand_id
1 'polypeptide(L)'
;AELIRSQSQIHQNYGGVVPKLAQKAHKAAIRELISQALRAAKISPLNLTAVAVTIGPGLSLCLQIGMEAALNISRHYQIPLIPIHHLEAHLLVSRLPSPIPGSKPRSTKWKLPRSIRNFWKNLKAVRMSSCCVGRRRRREGMGRIIGDSRSG
;
A
#
# COMPACT_ATOMS: atom_id res chain seq x y z
N ALA A 1 4.61 4.24 -8.45
CA ALA A 1 5.41 4.54 -7.25
C ALA A 1 4.70 3.95 -6.02
N GLU A 2 5.45 3.44 -5.04
CA GLU A 2 4.94 2.96 -3.75
C GLU A 2 5.70 3.73 -2.66
N LEU A 3 4.99 4.29 -1.68
CA LEU A 3 5.56 5.05 -0.57
C LEU A 3 4.94 4.59 0.75
N ILE A 4 5.79 4.35 1.75
CA ILE A 4 5.39 3.85 3.07
C ILE A 4 6.07 4.72 4.12
N ARG A 5 5.31 5.22 5.11
CA ARG A 5 5.84 5.89 6.30
C ARG A 5 5.59 5.04 7.52
N SER A 6 6.67 4.58 8.16
CA SER A 6 6.56 3.81 9.41
C SER A 6 6.24 4.72 10.59
N GLN A 7 5.41 4.23 11.51
CA GLN A 7 5.13 4.84 12.81
C GLN A 7 5.63 3.99 13.99
N SER A 8 6.42 2.94 13.72
CA SER A 8 6.87 1.98 14.74
C SER A 8 7.60 2.67 15.90
N GLN A 9 8.47 3.64 15.61
CA GLN A 9 9.24 4.38 16.61
C GLN A 9 8.35 5.13 17.62
N ILE A 10 7.24 5.71 17.15
CA ILE A 10 6.30 6.47 17.99
C ILE A 10 5.61 5.56 19.01
N HIS A 11 5.50 4.26 18.70
CA HIS A 11 4.84 3.26 19.53
C HIS A 11 5.79 2.43 20.39
N GLN A 12 7.10 2.51 20.16
CA GLN A 12 8.11 1.68 20.86
C GLN A 12 8.01 1.83 22.38
N ASN A 13 7.85 3.06 22.87
CA ASN A 13 7.78 3.36 24.30
C ASN A 13 6.49 2.87 24.99
N TYR A 14 5.50 2.45 24.20
CA TYR A 14 4.18 2.06 24.71
C TYR A 14 3.93 0.55 24.63
N GLY A 15 4.90 -0.24 24.13
CA GLY A 15 4.76 -1.69 24.00
C GLY A 15 3.70 -2.16 22.99
N GLY A 16 3.11 -1.24 22.23
CA GLY A 16 2.01 -1.54 21.30
C GLY A 16 1.49 -0.31 20.57
N VAL A 17 0.61 -0.53 19.59
CA VAL A 17 -0.01 0.56 18.82
C VAL A 17 -0.98 1.32 19.72
N VAL A 18 -0.70 2.61 19.91
CA VAL A 18 -1.57 3.54 20.64
C VAL A 18 -2.49 4.25 19.64
N PRO A 19 -3.81 4.02 19.67
CA PRO A 19 -4.72 4.47 18.62
C PRO A 19 -4.67 5.97 18.32
N LYS A 20 -4.64 6.80 19.36
CA LYS A 20 -4.64 8.27 19.23
C LYS A 20 -3.32 8.81 18.66
N LEU A 21 -2.19 8.17 18.99
CA LEU A 21 -0.89 8.54 18.42
C LEU A 21 -0.81 8.12 16.94
N ALA A 22 -1.32 6.93 16.61
CA ALA A 22 -1.41 6.48 15.22
C ALA A 22 -2.27 7.42 14.38
N GLN A 23 -3.45 7.83 14.87
CA GLN A 23 -4.30 8.80 14.18
C GLN A 23 -3.57 10.12 13.89
N LYS A 24 -2.87 10.68 14.89
CA LYS A 24 -2.08 11.91 14.72
C LYS A 24 -0.98 11.74 13.68
N ALA A 25 -0.26 10.61 13.72
CA ALA A 25 0.80 10.30 12.74
C ALA A 25 0.23 10.19 11.32
N HIS A 26 -0.90 9.52 11.14
CA HIS A 26 -1.61 9.44 9.85
C HIS A 26 -2.01 10.82 9.34
N LYS A 27 -2.65 11.66 10.19
CA LYS A 27 -3.10 13.00 9.81
C LYS A 27 -1.93 13.91 9.40
N ALA A 28 -0.80 13.82 10.12
CA ALA A 28 0.39 14.59 9.80
C ALA A 28 1.06 14.15 8.48
N ALA A 29 1.01 12.85 8.17
CA ALA A 29 1.73 12.29 7.03
C ALA A 29 0.95 12.27 5.71
N ILE A 30 -0.38 12.13 5.75
CA ILE A 30 -1.16 11.73 4.58
C ILE A 30 -1.04 12.70 3.39
N ARG A 31 -1.12 14.01 3.65
CA ARG A 31 -1.03 15.04 2.60
C ARG A 31 0.33 15.05 1.91
N GLU A 32 1.38 14.94 2.72
CA GLU A 32 2.76 14.90 2.23
C GLU A 32 3.00 13.65 1.37
N LEU A 33 2.56 12.48 1.85
CA LEU A 33 2.68 11.22 1.14
C LEU A 33 1.96 11.21 -0.20
N ILE A 34 0.74 11.74 -0.27
CA ILE A 34 0.00 11.88 -1.53
C ILE A 34 0.79 12.75 -2.53
N SER A 35 1.28 13.89 -2.06
CA SER A 35 2.06 14.82 -2.88
C SER A 35 3.36 14.18 -3.40
N GLN A 36 4.09 13.46 -2.53
CA GLN A 36 5.28 12.71 -2.91
C GLN A 36 4.95 11.58 -3.90
N ALA A 37 3.83 10.87 -3.72
CA ALA A 37 3.43 9.77 -4.59
C ALA A 37 3.12 10.26 -6.01
N LEU A 38 2.42 11.40 -6.15
CA LEU A 38 2.13 12.02 -7.43
C LEU A 38 3.41 12.50 -8.14
N ARG A 39 4.33 13.12 -7.40
CA ARG A 39 5.66 13.51 -7.92
C ARG A 39 6.46 12.31 -8.39
N ALA A 40 6.56 11.27 -7.57
CA ALA A 40 7.29 10.04 -7.90
C ALA A 40 6.68 9.30 -9.10
N ALA A 41 5.35 9.40 -9.29
CA ALA A 41 4.66 8.86 -10.45
C ALA A 41 4.76 9.76 -11.70
N LYS A 42 5.23 11.01 -11.54
CA LYS A 42 5.24 12.05 -12.60
C LYS A 42 3.86 12.26 -13.23
N ILE A 43 2.81 12.22 -12.41
CA ILE A 43 1.42 12.39 -12.83
C ILE A 43 0.84 13.66 -12.23
N SER A 44 0.23 14.50 -13.06
CA SER A 44 -0.57 15.64 -12.60
C SER A 44 -1.82 15.13 -11.88
N PRO A 45 -2.24 15.74 -10.75
CA PRO A 45 -3.50 15.40 -10.09
C PRO A 45 -4.72 15.44 -11.02
N LEU A 46 -4.72 16.33 -12.03
CA LEU A 46 -5.79 16.47 -13.03
C LEU A 46 -5.92 15.24 -13.95
N ASN A 47 -4.87 14.42 -14.04
CA ASN A 47 -4.85 13.22 -14.88
C ASN A 47 -5.24 11.96 -14.11
N LEU A 48 -5.66 12.10 -12.84
CA LEU A 48 -6.20 10.98 -12.07
C LEU A 48 -7.56 10.58 -12.65
N THR A 49 -7.85 9.27 -12.61
CA THR A 49 -9.08 8.70 -13.18
C THR A 49 -9.96 8.03 -12.13
N ALA A 50 -9.39 7.71 -10.98
CA ALA A 50 -10.08 7.20 -9.81
C ALA A 50 -9.18 7.39 -8.58
N VAL A 51 -9.77 7.34 -7.39
CA VAL A 51 -9.06 7.27 -6.10
C VAL A 51 -9.51 6.02 -5.38
N ALA A 52 -8.57 5.18 -4.95
CA ALA A 52 -8.89 3.99 -4.19
C ALA A 52 -8.47 4.13 -2.72
N VAL A 53 -9.30 3.64 -1.81
CA VAL A 53 -9.08 3.78 -0.36
C VAL A 53 -9.50 2.54 0.40
N THR A 54 -8.73 2.16 1.40
CA THR A 54 -9.05 1.00 2.24
C THR A 54 -10.13 1.35 3.25
N ILE A 55 -11.18 0.52 3.29
CA ILE A 55 -12.32 0.69 4.21
C ILE A 55 -12.27 -0.23 5.44
N GLY A 56 -11.41 -1.25 5.42
CA GLY A 56 -11.19 -2.15 6.55
C GLY A 56 -10.81 -3.58 6.13
N PRO A 57 -10.56 -4.49 7.08
CA PRO A 57 -10.46 -4.24 8.53
C PRO A 57 -9.22 -3.42 8.90
N GLY A 58 -9.25 -2.76 10.06
CA GLY A 58 -8.12 -1.96 10.57
C GLY A 58 -8.55 -1.02 11.69
N LEU A 59 -7.59 -0.21 12.17
CA LEU A 59 -7.87 0.77 13.22
C LEU A 59 -8.78 1.88 12.69
N SER A 60 -10.01 1.96 13.20
CA SER A 60 -11.07 2.87 12.72
C SER A 60 -10.60 4.33 12.59
N LEU A 61 -9.90 4.84 13.60
CA LEU A 61 -9.37 6.22 13.61
C LEU A 61 -8.40 6.50 12.46
N CYS A 62 -7.60 5.52 12.04
CA CYS A 62 -6.68 5.67 10.92
C CYS A 62 -7.39 5.52 9.57
N LEU A 63 -8.37 4.62 9.49
CA LEU A 63 -9.19 4.42 8.29
C LEU A 63 -9.98 5.70 7.94
N GLN A 64 -10.53 6.38 8.95
CA GLN A 64 -11.24 7.65 8.76
C GLN A 64 -10.36 8.72 8.11
N ILE A 65 -9.10 8.86 8.54
CA ILE A 65 -8.16 9.82 7.94
C ILE A 65 -7.90 9.50 6.46
N GLY A 66 -7.73 8.23 6.13
CA GLY A 66 -7.58 7.77 4.74
C GLY A 66 -8.80 8.08 3.88
N MET A 67 -9.98 7.77 4.42
CA MET A 67 -11.27 8.00 3.76
C MET A 67 -11.52 9.49 3.51
N GLU A 68 -11.27 10.35 4.49
CA GLU A 68 -11.44 11.80 4.37
C GLU A 68 -10.53 12.36 3.26
N ALA A 69 -9.25 11.97 3.24
CA ALA A 69 -8.32 12.41 2.20
C ALA A 69 -8.75 11.93 0.80
N ALA A 70 -9.17 10.66 0.68
CA ALA A 70 -9.62 10.10 -0.58
C ALA A 70 -10.90 10.78 -1.10
N LEU A 71 -11.85 11.04 -0.20
CA LEU A 71 -13.10 11.72 -0.52
C LEU A 71 -12.86 13.16 -0.94
N ASN A 72 -11.92 13.87 -0.30
CA ASN A 72 -11.52 15.22 -0.69
C ASN A 72 -10.95 15.24 -2.12
N ILE A 73 -10.08 14.29 -2.47
CA ILE A 73 -9.52 14.18 -3.83
C ILE A 73 -10.63 13.83 -4.83
N SER A 74 -11.45 12.82 -4.53
CA SER A 74 -12.54 12.38 -5.40
C SER A 74 -13.53 13.51 -5.70
N ARG A 75 -13.94 14.28 -4.67
CA ARG A 75 -14.84 15.43 -4.84
C ARG A 75 -14.18 16.58 -5.59
N HIS A 76 -12.93 16.89 -5.28
CA HIS A 76 -12.23 18.01 -5.90
C HIS A 76 -11.96 17.79 -7.40
N TYR A 77 -11.56 16.58 -7.78
CA TYR A 77 -11.29 16.23 -9.18
C TYR A 77 -12.48 15.56 -9.90
N GLN A 78 -13.62 15.41 -9.22
CA GLN A 78 -14.82 14.74 -9.74
C GLN A 78 -14.55 13.34 -10.31
N ILE A 79 -13.71 12.57 -9.63
CA ILE A 79 -13.32 11.22 -10.04
C ILE A 79 -13.89 10.16 -9.10
N PRO A 80 -14.19 8.94 -9.61
CA PRO A 80 -14.77 7.88 -8.81
C PRO A 80 -13.88 7.49 -7.63
N LEU A 81 -14.51 7.22 -6.49
CA LEU A 81 -13.88 6.66 -5.30
C LEU A 81 -14.13 5.15 -5.25
N ILE A 82 -13.07 4.36 -5.10
CA ILE A 82 -13.11 2.90 -5.10
C ILE A 82 -12.79 2.40 -3.68
N PRO A 83 -13.78 1.84 -2.96
CA PRO A 83 -13.50 1.21 -1.68
C PRO A 83 -12.75 -0.11 -1.88
N ILE A 84 -11.71 -0.32 -1.08
CA ILE A 84 -10.87 -1.53 -1.10
C ILE A 84 -10.96 -2.24 0.24
N HIS A 85 -11.24 -3.55 0.21
CA HIS A 85 -11.09 -4.40 1.37
C HIS A 85 -9.61 -4.76 1.59
N HIS A 86 -9.11 -4.52 2.81
CA HIS A 86 -7.69 -4.65 3.16
C HIS A 86 -7.15 -6.06 2.89
N LEU A 87 -7.87 -7.09 3.34
CA LEU A 87 -7.44 -8.48 3.14
C LEU A 87 -7.53 -8.91 1.67
N GLU A 88 -8.50 -8.39 0.93
CA GLU A 88 -8.63 -8.69 -0.50
C GLU A 88 -7.45 -8.11 -1.27
N ALA A 89 -7.04 -6.88 -0.93
CA ALA A 89 -5.86 -6.25 -1.50
C ALA A 89 -4.59 -7.07 -1.25
N HIS A 90 -4.44 -7.63 -0.04
CA HIS A 90 -3.33 -8.51 0.29
C HIS A 90 -3.30 -9.79 -0.55
N LEU A 91 -4.46 -10.39 -0.83
CA LEU A 91 -4.53 -11.59 -1.70
C LEU A 91 -4.17 -11.24 -3.15
N LEU A 92 -4.68 -10.12 -3.65
CA LEU A 92 -4.55 -9.71 -5.04
C LEU A 92 -3.17 -9.14 -5.38
N VAL A 93 -2.42 -8.60 -4.42
CA VAL A 93 -1.10 -8.00 -4.70
C VAL A 93 -0.12 -8.99 -5.32
N SER A 94 -0.22 -10.28 -4.96
CA SER A 94 0.59 -11.38 -5.50
C SER A 94 0.37 -11.63 -7.00
N ARG A 95 -0.80 -11.25 -7.51
CA ARG A 95 -1.19 -11.39 -8.92
C ARG A 95 -0.76 -10.20 -9.77
N LEU A 96 -0.20 -9.15 -9.15
CA LEU A 96 0.35 -8.04 -9.91
C LEU A 96 1.58 -8.53 -10.67
N PRO A 97 1.72 -8.22 -11.96
CA PRO A 97 2.93 -8.53 -12.69
C PRO A 97 4.11 -7.87 -11.97
N SER A 98 5.11 -8.67 -11.64
CA SER A 98 6.37 -8.15 -11.14
C SER A 98 6.96 -7.20 -12.18
N PRO A 99 7.57 -6.06 -11.78
CA PRO A 99 8.33 -5.25 -12.71
C PRO A 99 9.58 -6.03 -13.09
N ILE A 100 9.47 -6.91 -14.09
CA ILE A 100 10.61 -7.56 -14.73
C ILE A 100 11.16 -6.52 -15.70
N PRO A 101 12.41 -6.05 -15.54
CA PRO A 101 13.03 -5.18 -16.54
C PRO A 101 13.05 -5.91 -17.89
N GLY A 102 12.34 -5.37 -18.90
CA GLY A 102 12.37 -5.89 -20.26
C GLY A 102 11.38 -7.01 -20.62
N SER A 103 10.49 -7.47 -19.73
CA SER A 103 9.46 -8.43 -20.15
C SER A 103 8.31 -7.71 -20.85
N LYS A 104 7.98 -8.11 -22.09
CA LYS A 104 6.71 -7.72 -22.72
C LYS A 104 5.55 -8.11 -21.78
N PRO A 105 4.53 -7.26 -21.58
CA PRO A 105 3.40 -7.64 -20.75
C PRO A 105 2.82 -8.95 -21.26
N ARG A 106 2.73 -9.98 -20.41
CA ARG A 106 2.08 -11.25 -20.77
C ARG A 106 0.69 -10.92 -21.26
N SER A 107 0.42 -11.15 -22.55
CA SER A 107 -0.91 -10.98 -23.14
C SER A 107 -1.83 -12.07 -22.57
N THR A 108 -2.36 -11.82 -21.39
CA THR A 108 -3.42 -12.62 -20.83
C THR A 108 -4.70 -12.12 -21.49
N LYS A 109 -5.22 -12.90 -22.44
CA LYS A 109 -6.54 -12.65 -23.06
C LYS A 109 -7.60 -12.92 -22.00
N TRP A 110 -7.88 -11.93 -21.17
CA TRP A 110 -8.97 -12.00 -20.18
C TRP A 110 -10.31 -11.77 -20.89
N LYS A 111 -11.22 -12.75 -20.85
CA LYS A 111 -12.63 -12.55 -21.21
C LYS A 111 -13.37 -11.93 -20.03
N LEU A 112 -13.17 -10.64 -19.79
CA LEU A 112 -13.95 -9.87 -18.83
C LEU A 112 -15.31 -9.44 -19.44
N PRO A 113 -16.40 -9.40 -18.63
CA PRO A 113 -17.68 -8.80 -19.01
C PRO A 113 -17.51 -7.39 -19.58
N ARG A 114 -18.37 -6.98 -20.54
CA ARG A 114 -18.24 -5.69 -21.24
C ARG A 114 -18.21 -4.48 -20.28
N SER A 115 -18.92 -4.54 -19.16
CA SER A 115 -18.93 -3.48 -18.14
C SER A 115 -17.55 -3.24 -17.51
N ILE A 116 -16.83 -4.33 -17.19
CA ILE A 116 -15.49 -4.26 -16.59
C ILE A 116 -14.45 -3.88 -17.65
N ARG A 117 -14.62 -4.31 -18.90
CA ARG A 117 -13.65 -4.01 -19.97
C ARG A 117 -13.51 -2.51 -20.28
N ASN A 118 -14.61 -1.75 -20.16
CA ASN A 118 -14.58 -0.30 -20.37
C ASN A 118 -13.97 0.44 -19.17
N PHE A 119 -14.11 -0.11 -17.96
CA PHE A 119 -13.51 0.41 -16.73
C PHE A 119 -11.97 0.35 -16.74
N TRP A 120 -11.39 -0.72 -17.28
CA TRP A 120 -9.92 -0.90 -17.29
C TRP A 120 -9.20 -0.18 -18.43
N LYS A 121 -9.89 0.20 -19.52
CA LYS A 121 -9.27 0.92 -20.64
C LYS A 121 -8.84 2.35 -20.30
N ASN A 122 -9.43 2.95 -19.27
CA ASN A 122 -9.17 4.33 -18.85
C ASN A 122 -8.36 4.44 -17.55
N LEU A 123 -7.91 3.33 -16.97
CA LEU A 123 -7.26 3.33 -15.66
C LEU A 123 -5.73 3.49 -15.78
N LYS A 124 -5.22 4.71 -15.73
CA LYS A 124 -3.82 4.96 -15.30
C LYS A 124 -3.80 5.01 -13.78
N ALA A 125 -3.69 3.85 -13.14
CA ALA A 125 -3.77 3.74 -11.68
C ALA A 125 -2.47 4.15 -10.98
N VAL A 126 -2.57 5.07 -10.01
CA VAL A 126 -1.55 5.30 -8.97
C VAL A 126 -1.89 4.43 -7.76
N ARG A 127 -0.88 3.72 -7.25
CA ARG A 127 -0.96 2.66 -6.24
C ARG A 127 -1.04 3.27 -4.84
N MET A 128 -2.12 2.99 -4.10
CA MET A 128 -2.24 3.26 -2.66
C MET A 128 -2.73 1.97 -1.98
N SER A 129 -1.87 1.34 -1.19
CA SER A 129 -2.26 0.23 -0.30
C SER A 129 -2.06 0.67 1.15
N SER A 130 -3.10 0.49 1.96
CA SER A 130 -3.09 0.74 3.40
C SER A 130 -2.77 -0.52 4.20
N CYS A 131 -2.22 -0.27 5.40
CA CYS A 131 -2.12 -1.09 6.61
C CYS A 131 -1.05 -2.19 6.78
N CYS A 132 -0.31 -2.01 7.88
CA CYS A 132 0.03 -2.96 8.95
C CYS A 132 0.57 -4.37 8.61
N VAL A 133 1.89 -4.56 8.76
CA VAL A 133 2.44 -5.70 9.52
C VAL A 133 3.70 -5.25 10.27
N GLY A 134 3.65 -5.30 11.60
CA GLY A 134 4.82 -5.20 12.46
C GLY A 134 5.71 -6.44 12.30
N ARG A 135 7.00 -6.25 12.03
CA ARG A 135 7.96 -7.36 12.06
C ARG A 135 8.26 -7.76 13.50
N ARG A 136 7.75 -8.93 13.90
CA ARG A 136 8.26 -9.71 15.04
C ARG A 136 9.64 -10.24 14.65
N ARG A 137 10.71 -9.85 15.36
CA ARG A 137 12.01 -10.54 15.26
C ARG A 137 11.84 -11.95 15.83
N ARG A 138 11.91 -12.99 14.99
CA ARG A 138 12.22 -14.35 15.45
C ARG A 138 13.74 -14.48 15.56
N ARG A 139 14.21 -14.82 16.75
CA ARG A 139 15.48 -15.51 16.98
C ARG A 139 15.32 -16.95 16.47
N GLU A 140 16.22 -17.38 15.60
CA GLU A 140 16.59 -18.78 15.33
C GLU A 140 18.13 -18.73 15.35
N GLY A 141 18.85 -19.35 16.29
CA GLY A 141 18.84 -20.77 16.66
C GLY A 141 19.86 -21.50 15.78
N MET A 142 21.16 -21.39 16.09
CA MET A 142 21.98 -22.45 16.71
C MET A 142 22.04 -23.76 15.91
N GLY A 143 23.24 -24.05 15.37
CA GLY A 143 23.81 -25.40 15.37
C GLY A 143 23.79 -26.20 14.06
N ARG A 144 24.97 -26.33 13.43
CA ARG A 144 25.49 -27.66 13.08
C ARG A 144 27.03 -27.66 13.01
N ILE A 145 27.59 -28.51 13.87
CA ILE A 145 28.98 -28.96 14.04
C ILE A 145 29.33 -29.90 12.88
N ILE A 146 30.55 -29.80 12.31
CA ILE A 146 31.63 -30.80 12.03
C ILE A 146 32.78 -29.95 11.40
N GLY A 147 33.99 -29.74 11.95
CA GLY A 147 34.99 -30.65 12.48
C GLY A 147 36.04 -30.95 11.39
N ASP A 148 37.21 -30.30 11.41
CA ASP A 148 38.52 -30.98 11.36
C ASP A 148 39.71 -30.01 11.53
N SER A 149 40.82 -30.63 11.91
CA SER A 149 42.06 -30.27 12.58
C SER A 149 43.17 -29.56 11.76
N ARG A 150 44.26 -29.21 12.50
CA ARG A 150 45.66 -28.91 12.09
C ARG A 150 46.03 -27.43 11.93
N SER A 151 46.68 -26.81 12.93
CA SER A 151 48.14 -26.81 13.23
C SER A 151 48.96 -25.91 12.30
N GLY A 152 49.63 -24.90 12.88
CA GLY A 152 50.57 -24.00 12.20
C GLY A 152 50.60 -22.64 12.85
#